data_AF-A0A450TCG5-F1
#
_entry.id   AF-A0A450TCG5-F1
#
_cell.length_a   1.000
_cell.length_b   1.000
_cell.length_c   1.000
_cell.angle_alpha   90.00
_cell.angle_beta   90.00
_cell.angle_gamma   90.00
#
_symmetry.space_group_name_H-M   'P 1'
#
loop_
_entity.id
_entity.type
_entity.pdbx_description
1 polymer ?
#
loop_
_entity_poly.entity_id
_entity_poly.type
_entity_poly.pdbx_seq_one_letter_code
_entity_poly.pdbx_strand_id
1 'polypeptide(L)'
;MKEKNTDMQGKSSLQERAERAASLFPDTARKSIVIEFAGTPKAGKTTTLGQINTFLKRCGFKVEIVVERASVCPIKDKKHVNFNVWTACTTLSQLLEKTQTPPRPDDPHILILDRGIFDSICWLRLMEGLQRLRLAEREAMEKFLTISDWRERITGVILMTASPADSMQREQGMLPVSGARGSIMNEAVLEKMSIVAKDTAKDMRDFFRVFEVSTSTKETKNAPKETAEKVLDLILSLIEEQLQENILYLPKETVKSFFNGATTIDRQATEGLIEVFHSSGEYAPRKEVEADTGKVQALPIVVVRNASGQILRLRRREKTKDNPLHEKVVVWAGGHVRQEDNENGSPLLKCITRELEEELRLRITPEAVSLLGTVYLEEGTSSLKHVAIVYEWRAPSDEVEVALSNAEFFERRGNSLSGKFVDVADIVADINEGKHYEPWSILIMTEFIAKDSPRLQPRLL
;
A
#
# COMPACT_ATOMS: atom_id res chain seq x y z
N MET A 1 -19.95 4.08 -56.40
CA MET A 1 -19.14 3.61 -55.26
C MET A 1 -18.70 4.82 -54.48
N LYS A 2 -19.33 5.09 -53.32
CA LYS A 2 -18.85 6.11 -52.38
C LYS A 2 -17.97 5.38 -51.37
N GLU A 3 -16.68 5.65 -51.41
CA GLU A 3 -15.74 5.24 -50.37
C GLU A 3 -16.23 5.81 -49.05
N LYS A 4 -16.50 4.91 -48.09
CA LYS A 4 -16.66 5.27 -46.69
C LYS A 4 -15.28 5.69 -46.20
N ASN A 5 -15.05 7.00 -46.09
CA ASN A 5 -14.08 7.55 -45.16
C ASN A 5 -14.47 7.07 -43.76
N THR A 6 -13.86 5.96 -43.32
CA THR A 6 -13.73 5.65 -41.90
C THR A 6 -12.80 6.69 -41.30
N ASP A 7 -13.42 7.73 -40.74
CA ASP A 7 -12.78 8.71 -39.88
C ASP A 7 -12.14 7.94 -38.70
N MET A 8 -10.84 7.66 -38.78
CA MET A 8 -10.08 7.18 -37.62
C MET A 8 -9.95 8.36 -36.66
N GLN A 9 -10.96 8.55 -35.82
CA GLN A 9 -10.82 9.42 -34.65
C GLN A 9 -9.64 8.91 -33.82
N GLY A 10 -8.59 9.73 -33.69
CA GLY A 10 -7.42 9.43 -32.89
C GLY A 10 -7.79 9.10 -31.44
N LYS A 11 -6.96 8.29 -30.76
CA LYS A 11 -7.17 7.94 -29.35
C LYS A 11 -7.21 9.21 -28.50
N SER A 12 -8.12 9.26 -27.53
CA SER A 12 -8.14 10.36 -26.56
C SER A 12 -6.93 10.27 -25.63
N SER A 13 -6.49 11.40 -25.07
CA SER A 13 -5.39 11.43 -24.08
C SER A 13 -5.67 10.51 -22.87
N LEU A 14 -6.93 10.44 -22.40
CA LEU A 14 -7.34 9.55 -21.31
C LEU A 14 -7.21 8.06 -21.70
N GLN A 15 -7.50 7.73 -22.96
CA GLN A 15 -7.33 6.36 -23.47
C GLN A 15 -5.86 5.98 -23.55
N GLU A 16 -5.00 6.86 -24.08
CA GLU A 16 -3.56 6.59 -24.18
C GLU A 16 -2.93 6.40 -22.79
N ARG A 17 -3.32 7.22 -21.81
CA ARG A 17 -2.90 7.06 -20.41
C ARG A 17 -3.35 5.73 -19.83
N ALA A 18 -4.63 5.39 -19.98
CA ALA A 18 -5.19 4.15 -19.46
C ALA A 18 -4.56 2.90 -20.07
N GLU A 19 -4.39 2.85 -21.40
CA GLU A 19 -3.77 1.71 -22.08
C GLU A 19 -2.30 1.55 -21.70
N ARG A 20 -1.56 2.65 -21.54
CA ARG A 20 -0.17 2.64 -21.05
C ARG A 20 -0.09 2.14 -19.61
N ALA A 21 -0.95 2.61 -18.74
CA ALA A 21 -0.99 2.14 -17.35
C ALA A 21 -1.39 0.66 -17.28
N ALA A 22 -2.33 0.22 -18.11
CA ALA A 22 -2.74 -1.19 -18.19
C ALA A 22 -1.60 -2.11 -18.66
N SER A 23 -0.78 -1.66 -19.62
CA SER A 23 0.36 -2.46 -20.10
C SER A 23 1.50 -2.56 -19.07
N LEU A 24 1.68 -1.52 -18.24
CA LEU A 24 2.69 -1.52 -17.17
C LEU A 24 2.24 -2.32 -15.92
N PHE A 25 0.94 -2.43 -15.68
CA PHE A 25 0.38 -3.03 -14.47
C PHE A 25 0.95 -4.41 -14.12
N PRO A 26 1.05 -5.39 -15.04
CA PRO A 26 1.56 -6.72 -14.71
C PRO A 26 3.00 -6.73 -14.18
N ASP A 27 3.82 -5.77 -14.62
CA ASP A 27 5.24 -5.71 -14.30
C ASP A 27 5.54 -4.80 -13.09
N THR A 28 4.72 -3.76 -12.87
CA THR A 28 5.01 -2.72 -11.87
C THR A 28 4.04 -2.66 -10.69
N ALA A 29 2.77 -3.08 -10.85
CA ALA A 29 1.80 -2.96 -9.77
C ALA A 29 2.14 -3.88 -8.61
N ARG A 30 2.13 -3.37 -7.38
CA ARG A 30 2.47 -4.10 -6.14
C ARG A 30 1.26 -4.64 -5.36
N LYS A 31 0.07 -4.12 -5.62
CA LYS A 31 -1.22 -4.56 -5.06
C LYS A 31 -2.35 -4.16 -6.01
N SER A 32 -3.54 -4.68 -5.79
CA SER A 32 -4.74 -4.17 -6.47
C SER A 32 -4.98 -2.71 -6.09
N ILE A 33 -5.41 -1.92 -7.06
CA ILE A 33 -5.73 -0.50 -6.85
C ILE A 33 -7.19 -0.41 -6.46
N VAL A 34 -7.48 0.10 -5.27
CA VAL A 34 -8.84 0.13 -4.72
C VAL A 34 -9.35 1.57 -4.71
N ILE A 35 -10.43 1.82 -5.44
CA ILE A 35 -11.07 3.13 -5.52
C ILE A 35 -12.44 3.05 -4.87
N GLU A 36 -12.64 3.79 -3.79
CA GLU A 36 -13.94 3.90 -3.14
C GLU A 36 -14.75 5.06 -3.74
N PHE A 37 -15.99 4.80 -4.14
CA PHE A 37 -16.97 5.84 -4.46
C PHE A 37 -17.86 6.08 -3.24
N ALA A 38 -17.70 7.24 -2.60
CA ALA A 38 -18.49 7.67 -1.45
C ALA A 38 -19.35 8.89 -1.79
N GLY A 39 -20.36 9.17 -0.98
CA GLY A 39 -21.02 10.47 -0.96
C GLY A 39 -22.55 10.45 -1.02
N THR A 40 -23.15 11.60 -1.30
CA THR A 40 -24.59 11.82 -1.03
C THR A 40 -25.50 11.02 -1.97
N PRO A 41 -26.74 10.72 -1.55
CA PRO A 41 -27.75 10.14 -2.43
C PRO A 41 -27.94 10.97 -3.70
N LYS A 42 -28.11 10.29 -4.84
CA LYS A 42 -28.30 10.91 -6.18
C LYS A 42 -27.18 11.85 -6.65
N ALA A 43 -25.97 11.72 -6.10
CA ALA A 43 -24.80 12.44 -6.59
C ALA A 43 -24.25 11.94 -7.94
N GLY A 44 -24.85 10.91 -8.55
CA GLY A 44 -24.41 10.37 -9.86
C GLY A 44 -23.36 9.25 -9.78
N LYS A 45 -23.01 8.77 -8.58
CA LYS A 45 -22.00 7.71 -8.33
C LYS A 45 -22.16 6.50 -9.25
N THR A 46 -23.31 5.83 -9.20
CA THR A 46 -23.58 4.60 -9.96
C THR A 46 -23.46 4.80 -11.47
N THR A 47 -23.86 5.98 -11.97
CA THR A 47 -23.73 6.32 -13.38
C THR A 47 -22.26 6.52 -13.76
N THR A 48 -21.52 7.34 -13.00
CA THR A 48 -20.11 7.62 -13.27
C THR A 48 -19.24 6.37 -13.14
N LEU A 49 -19.42 5.57 -12.08
CA LEU A 49 -18.66 4.34 -11.87
C LEU A 49 -18.91 3.32 -12.98
N GLY A 50 -20.15 3.21 -13.50
CA GLY A 50 -20.47 2.30 -14.60
C GLY A 50 -19.76 2.67 -15.91
N GLN A 51 -19.66 3.97 -16.21
CA GLN A 51 -18.93 4.46 -17.39
C GLN A 51 -17.42 4.20 -17.25
N ILE A 52 -16.85 4.53 -16.09
CA ILE A 52 -15.42 4.34 -15.81
C ILE A 52 -15.03 2.87 -15.85
N ASN A 53 -15.81 1.98 -15.22
CA ASN A 53 -15.60 0.54 -15.27
C ASN A 53 -15.58 0.02 -16.71
N THR A 54 -16.54 0.45 -17.53
CA THR A 54 -16.59 0.04 -18.95
C THR A 54 -15.37 0.54 -19.72
N PHE A 55 -14.97 1.79 -19.49
CA PHE A 55 -13.83 2.41 -20.15
C PHE A 55 -12.50 1.70 -19.78
N LEU A 56 -12.23 1.51 -18.49
CA LEU A 56 -10.98 0.89 -18.02
C LEU A 56 -10.86 -0.57 -18.47
N LYS A 57 -11.96 -1.33 -18.49
CA LYS A 57 -11.98 -2.69 -19.07
C LYS A 57 -11.61 -2.69 -20.55
N ARG A 58 -12.14 -1.74 -21.32
CA ARG A 58 -11.81 -1.61 -22.76
C ARG A 58 -10.36 -1.20 -22.99
N CYS A 59 -9.73 -0.52 -22.04
CA CYS A 59 -8.31 -0.16 -22.08
C CYS A 59 -7.37 -1.30 -21.60
N GLY A 60 -7.92 -2.45 -21.18
CA GLY A 60 -7.13 -3.65 -20.84
C GLY A 60 -6.99 -3.96 -19.36
N PHE A 61 -7.61 -3.18 -18.45
CA PHE A 61 -7.60 -3.51 -17.03
C PHE A 61 -8.56 -4.64 -16.66
N LYS A 62 -8.15 -5.52 -15.74
CA LYS A 62 -9.07 -6.38 -14.98
C LYS A 62 -9.75 -5.54 -13.90
N VAL A 63 -10.97 -5.09 -14.15
CA VAL A 63 -11.75 -4.25 -13.21
C VAL A 63 -12.91 -5.03 -12.60
N GLU A 64 -13.09 -4.92 -11.30
CA GLU A 64 -14.22 -5.48 -10.58
C GLU A 64 -14.90 -4.43 -9.70
N ILE A 65 -16.23 -4.52 -9.56
CA ILE A 65 -17.03 -3.64 -8.71
C ILE A 65 -17.57 -4.43 -7.52
N VAL A 66 -17.31 -3.97 -6.32
CA VAL A 66 -18.04 -4.38 -5.11
C VAL A 66 -19.28 -3.51 -5.01
N VAL A 67 -20.42 -4.07 -5.41
CA VAL A 67 -21.72 -3.38 -5.39
C VAL A 67 -22.24 -3.28 -3.95
N GLU A 68 -22.79 -2.12 -3.58
CA GLU A 68 -23.42 -1.95 -2.27
C GLU A 68 -24.49 -3.01 -2.02
N ARG A 69 -24.53 -3.56 -0.79
CA ARG A 69 -25.47 -4.62 -0.42
C ARG A 69 -26.69 -4.11 0.35
N ALA A 70 -26.93 -2.80 0.37
CA ALA A 70 -28.02 -2.17 1.12
C ALA A 70 -29.43 -2.67 0.70
N SER A 71 -29.61 -3.03 -0.57
CA SER A 71 -30.88 -3.55 -1.10
C SER A 71 -31.19 -5.00 -0.67
N VAL A 72 -30.16 -5.78 -0.36
CA VAL A 72 -30.25 -7.20 0.03
C VAL A 72 -29.91 -7.43 1.50
N CYS A 73 -29.68 -6.35 2.26
CA CYS A 73 -29.38 -6.42 3.68
C CYS A 73 -30.56 -7.05 4.45
N PRO A 74 -30.33 -8.08 5.29
CA PRO A 74 -31.39 -8.77 6.01
C PRO A 74 -32.00 -7.93 7.14
N ILE A 75 -31.33 -6.84 7.54
CA ILE A 75 -31.79 -5.94 8.59
C ILE A 75 -32.90 -5.05 8.04
N LYS A 76 -34.12 -5.27 8.52
CA LYS A 76 -35.32 -4.57 8.05
C LYS A 76 -35.29 -3.07 8.36
N ASP A 77 -34.79 -2.70 9.54
CA ASP A 77 -34.72 -1.29 9.94
C ASP A 77 -33.45 -0.63 9.40
N LYS A 78 -33.61 0.08 8.28
CA LYS A 78 -32.53 0.85 7.63
C LYS A 78 -32.03 2.04 8.48
N LYS A 79 -32.74 2.41 9.54
CA LYS A 79 -32.36 3.51 10.44
C LYS A 79 -31.48 3.04 11.59
N HIS A 80 -31.45 1.73 11.86
CA HIS A 80 -30.68 1.13 12.93
C HIS A 80 -29.20 1.02 12.54
N VAL A 81 -28.28 1.31 13.46
CA VAL A 81 -26.82 1.29 13.18
C VAL A 81 -26.32 -0.04 12.62
N ASN A 82 -26.86 -1.16 13.11
CA ASN A 82 -26.55 -2.50 12.61
C ASN A 82 -26.74 -2.64 11.09
N PHE A 83 -27.66 -1.91 10.46
CA PHE A 83 -27.79 -1.90 9.00
C PHE A 83 -26.48 -1.43 8.34
N ASN A 84 -25.95 -0.30 8.82
CA ASN A 84 -24.70 0.28 8.32
C ASN A 84 -23.50 -0.62 8.63
N VAL A 85 -23.44 -1.19 9.85
CA VAL A 85 -22.38 -2.12 10.25
C VAL A 85 -22.40 -3.37 9.35
N TRP A 86 -23.57 -3.94 9.08
CA TRP A 86 -23.67 -5.12 8.22
C TRP A 86 -23.21 -4.82 6.79
N THR A 87 -23.62 -3.68 6.22
CA THR A 87 -23.16 -3.29 4.88
C THR A 87 -21.66 -3.04 4.84
N ALA A 88 -21.10 -2.37 5.86
CA ALA A 88 -19.68 -2.11 5.98
C ALA A 88 -18.87 -3.41 6.07
N CYS A 89 -19.28 -4.34 6.96
CA CYS A 89 -18.61 -5.63 7.12
C CYS A 89 -18.70 -6.51 5.86
N THR A 90 -19.80 -6.43 5.12
CA THR A 90 -19.94 -7.16 3.86
C THR A 90 -18.99 -6.61 2.79
N THR A 91 -18.87 -5.29 2.68
CA THR A 91 -17.87 -4.67 1.80
C THR A 91 -16.46 -4.98 2.24
N LEU A 92 -16.16 -4.93 3.54
CA LEU A 92 -14.86 -5.30 4.11
C LEU A 92 -14.49 -6.75 3.78
N SER A 93 -15.42 -7.69 3.91
CA SER A 93 -15.19 -9.09 3.54
C SER A 93 -14.78 -9.23 2.06
N GLN A 94 -15.44 -8.51 1.16
CA GLN A 94 -15.13 -8.51 -0.28
C GLN A 94 -13.81 -7.81 -0.59
N LEU A 95 -13.48 -6.73 0.13
CA LEU A 95 -12.20 -6.05 0.05
C LEU A 95 -11.06 -7.02 0.40
N LEU A 96 -11.16 -7.73 1.54
CA LEU A 96 -10.15 -8.68 1.99
C LEU A 96 -10.00 -9.87 1.02
N GLU A 97 -11.11 -10.39 0.50
CA GLU A 97 -11.11 -11.49 -0.46
C GLU A 97 -10.33 -11.14 -1.74
N LYS A 98 -10.49 -9.91 -2.25
CA LYS A 98 -10.03 -9.47 -3.58
C LYS A 98 -8.72 -8.67 -3.57
N THR A 99 -8.09 -8.51 -2.42
CA THR A 99 -6.84 -7.74 -2.27
C THR A 99 -5.77 -8.52 -1.51
N GLN A 100 -5.70 -9.84 -1.71
CA GLN A 100 -4.79 -10.69 -0.93
C GLN A 100 -3.32 -10.35 -1.16
N THR A 101 -2.48 -10.72 -0.19
CA THR A 101 -1.03 -10.55 -0.26
C THR A 101 -0.33 -11.90 -0.05
N PRO A 102 0.43 -12.43 -1.04
CA PRO A 102 0.48 -11.96 -2.42
C PRO A 102 -0.88 -12.17 -3.13
N PRO A 103 -1.25 -11.31 -4.09
CA PRO A 103 -2.47 -11.43 -4.86
C PRO A 103 -2.37 -12.53 -5.89
N ARG A 104 -3.55 -13.04 -6.23
CA ARG A 104 -3.77 -14.18 -7.09
C ARG A 104 -3.79 -13.75 -8.57
N PRO A 105 -3.52 -14.67 -9.52
CA PRO A 105 -3.59 -14.35 -10.95
C PRO A 105 -4.96 -13.81 -11.40
N ASP A 106 -6.03 -14.21 -10.74
CA ASP A 106 -7.41 -13.80 -10.98
C ASP A 106 -7.83 -12.54 -10.22
N ASP A 107 -7.02 -12.06 -9.27
CA ASP A 107 -7.33 -10.83 -8.54
C ASP A 107 -7.44 -9.65 -9.52
N PRO A 108 -8.36 -8.70 -9.24
CA PRO A 108 -8.57 -7.54 -10.08
C PRO A 108 -7.35 -6.61 -10.05
N HIS A 109 -7.03 -6.00 -11.19
CA HIS A 109 -6.08 -4.88 -11.23
C HIS A 109 -6.67 -3.68 -10.49
N ILE A 110 -7.96 -3.42 -10.70
CA ILE A 110 -8.69 -2.30 -10.11
C ILE A 110 -9.96 -2.82 -9.45
N LEU A 111 -10.11 -2.56 -8.16
CA LEU A 111 -11.32 -2.85 -7.39
C LEU A 111 -12.05 -1.54 -7.10
N ILE A 112 -13.29 -1.42 -7.59
CA ILE A 112 -14.13 -0.26 -7.34
C ILE A 112 -15.12 -0.62 -6.24
N LEU A 113 -15.15 0.15 -5.15
CA LEU A 113 -16.16 0.00 -4.09
C LEU A 113 -17.30 0.99 -4.34
N ASP A 114 -18.51 0.50 -4.64
CA ASP A 114 -19.71 1.32 -4.62
C ASP A 114 -20.17 1.45 -3.16
N ARG A 115 -19.63 2.47 -2.48
CA ARG A 115 -19.58 2.65 -1.02
C ARG A 115 -18.66 1.65 -0.31
N GLY A 116 -17.82 2.16 0.57
CA GLY A 116 -16.89 1.35 1.34
C GLY A 116 -16.78 1.81 2.79
N ILE A 117 -15.55 1.75 3.29
CA ILE A 117 -15.22 2.02 4.69
C ILE A 117 -15.48 3.50 4.99
N PHE A 118 -15.04 4.40 4.10
CA PHE A 118 -15.18 5.85 4.31
C PHE A 118 -16.65 6.28 4.27
N ASP A 119 -17.45 5.82 3.30
CA ASP A 119 -18.90 6.12 3.24
C ASP A 119 -19.60 5.62 4.51
N SER A 120 -19.24 4.43 4.99
CA SER A 120 -19.79 3.85 6.23
C SER A 120 -19.50 4.73 7.45
N ILE A 121 -18.32 5.31 7.55
CA ILE A 121 -17.95 6.25 8.62
C ILE A 121 -18.79 7.54 8.55
N CYS A 122 -19.01 8.07 7.35
CA CYS A 122 -19.88 9.23 7.15
C CYS A 122 -21.30 8.97 7.68
N TRP A 123 -21.82 7.75 7.46
CA TRP A 123 -23.11 7.32 8.02
C TRP A 123 -23.10 7.18 9.54
N LEU A 124 -22.04 6.65 10.14
CA LEU A 124 -21.93 6.53 11.60
C LEU A 124 -21.97 7.92 12.28
N ARG A 125 -21.22 8.88 11.75
CA ARG A 125 -21.21 10.27 12.22
C ARG A 125 -22.57 10.95 12.06
N LEU A 126 -23.25 10.71 10.94
CA LEU A 126 -24.61 11.20 10.75
C LEU A 126 -25.58 10.58 11.78
N MET A 127 -25.49 9.27 12.02
CA MET A 127 -26.37 8.57 12.96
C MET A 127 -26.16 9.05 14.41
N GLU A 128 -24.93 9.36 14.79
CA GLU A 128 -24.61 10.00 16.08
C GLU A 128 -25.27 11.39 16.19
N GLY A 129 -25.12 12.24 15.17
CA GLY A 129 -25.79 13.55 15.12
C GLY A 129 -27.32 13.45 15.16
N LEU A 130 -27.89 12.31 14.76
CA LEU A 130 -29.33 12.00 14.83
C LEU A 130 -29.73 11.29 16.14
N GLN A 131 -28.82 11.14 17.11
CA GLN A 131 -29.03 10.44 18.38
C GLN A 131 -29.46 8.97 18.22
N ARG A 132 -29.02 8.32 17.13
CA ARG A 132 -29.25 6.89 16.85
C ARG A 132 -28.05 6.00 17.17
N LEU A 133 -26.94 6.62 17.57
CA LEU A 133 -25.68 5.98 17.93
C LEU A 133 -25.02 6.82 19.02
N ARG A 134 -24.48 6.19 20.07
CA ARG A 134 -23.74 6.92 21.11
C ARG A 134 -22.33 7.23 20.62
N LEU A 135 -21.75 8.34 21.08
CA LEU A 135 -20.39 8.76 20.73
C LEU A 135 -19.35 7.66 20.95
N ALA A 136 -19.35 7.00 22.12
CA ALA A 136 -18.40 5.92 22.41
C ALA A 136 -18.53 4.70 21.48
N GLU A 137 -19.75 4.39 21.01
CA GLU A 137 -20.00 3.31 20.06
C GLU A 137 -19.50 3.69 18.67
N ARG A 138 -19.77 4.94 18.23
CA ARG A 138 -19.24 5.49 16.98
C ARG A 138 -17.72 5.42 16.98
N GLU A 139 -17.05 5.84 18.05
CA GLU A 139 -15.58 5.80 18.16
C GLU A 139 -15.02 4.39 18.06
N ALA A 140 -15.64 3.42 18.73
CA ALA A 140 -15.23 2.03 18.65
C ALA A 140 -15.38 1.47 17.22
N MET A 141 -16.51 1.78 16.55
CA MET A 141 -16.75 1.36 15.18
C MET A 141 -15.82 2.04 14.18
N GLU A 142 -15.53 3.33 14.35
CA GLU A 142 -14.55 4.04 13.52
C GLU A 142 -13.17 3.42 13.66
N LYS A 143 -12.70 3.19 14.90
CA LYS A 143 -11.40 2.54 15.15
C LYS A 143 -11.31 1.15 14.51
N PHE A 144 -12.39 0.37 14.57
CA PHE A 144 -12.46 -0.92 13.88
C PHE A 144 -12.33 -0.76 12.36
N LEU A 145 -13.13 0.14 11.77
CA LEU A 145 -13.14 0.39 10.33
C LEU A 145 -11.82 1.01 9.83
N THR A 146 -11.07 1.71 10.67
CA THR A 146 -9.80 2.36 10.32
C THR A 146 -8.55 1.59 10.75
N ILE A 147 -8.67 0.29 11.09
CA ILE A 147 -7.51 -0.59 11.25
C ILE A 147 -6.62 -0.47 10.00
N SER A 148 -5.32 -0.21 10.21
CA SER A 148 -4.35 0.18 9.17
C SER A 148 -4.38 -0.76 7.97
N ASP A 149 -4.29 -2.06 8.20
CA ASP A 149 -4.30 -3.11 7.17
C ASP A 149 -5.52 -3.03 6.23
N TRP A 150 -6.69 -2.63 6.72
CA TRP A 150 -7.90 -2.55 5.90
C TRP A 150 -8.00 -1.21 5.20
N ARG A 151 -7.71 -0.15 5.94
CA ARG A 151 -7.74 1.22 5.45
C ARG A 151 -6.73 1.43 4.32
N GLU A 152 -5.50 0.93 4.47
CA GLU A 152 -4.38 1.16 3.53
C GLU A 152 -4.51 0.36 2.22
N ARG A 153 -5.49 -0.55 2.16
CA ARG A 153 -5.91 -1.18 0.90
C ARG A 153 -6.64 -0.18 0.01
N ILE A 154 -7.32 0.81 0.58
CA ILE A 154 -8.06 1.84 -0.19
C ILE A 154 -7.04 2.87 -0.71
N THR A 155 -6.78 2.84 -2.02
CA THR A 155 -5.85 3.76 -2.68
C THR A 155 -6.35 5.20 -2.67
N GLY A 156 -7.66 5.39 -2.86
CA GLY A 156 -8.28 6.70 -2.84
C GLY A 156 -9.80 6.63 -2.76
N VAL A 157 -10.38 7.71 -2.24
CA VAL A 157 -11.83 7.87 -2.11
C VAL A 157 -12.28 9.01 -3.02
N ILE A 158 -13.18 8.72 -3.96
CA ILE A 158 -13.89 9.73 -4.75
C ILE A 158 -15.17 10.10 -4.00
N LEU A 159 -15.17 11.26 -3.34
CA LEU A 159 -16.32 11.77 -2.61
C LEU A 159 -17.21 12.60 -3.55
N MET A 160 -18.27 11.99 -4.06
CA MET A 160 -19.22 12.66 -4.95
C MET A 160 -20.36 13.31 -4.17
N THR A 161 -20.52 14.63 -4.34
CA THR A 161 -21.60 15.39 -3.68
C THR A 161 -22.53 16.05 -4.69
N ALA A 162 -23.77 16.31 -4.27
CA ALA A 162 -24.75 17.10 -5.01
C ALA A 162 -25.50 18.01 -4.04
N SER A 163 -25.98 19.15 -4.54
CA SER A 163 -26.86 20.03 -3.79
C SER A 163 -28.18 19.31 -3.44
N PRO A 164 -28.82 19.61 -2.29
CA PRO A 164 -30.11 19.01 -1.95
C PRO A 164 -31.15 19.18 -3.06
N ALA A 165 -31.22 20.37 -3.67
CA ALA A 165 -32.13 20.67 -4.78
C ALA A 165 -31.89 19.77 -6.00
N ASP A 166 -30.63 19.60 -6.43
CA ASP A 166 -30.30 18.74 -7.58
C ASP A 166 -30.55 17.26 -7.26
N SER A 167 -30.24 16.80 -6.04
CA SER A 167 -30.54 15.43 -5.60
C SER A 167 -32.04 15.14 -5.58
N MET A 168 -32.85 16.09 -5.11
CA MET A 168 -34.32 15.98 -5.12
C MET A 168 -34.87 15.98 -6.54
N GLN A 169 -34.34 16.82 -7.44
CA GLN A 169 -34.71 16.82 -8.86
C GLN A 169 -34.40 15.46 -9.52
N ARG A 170 -33.25 14.85 -9.20
CA ARG A 170 -32.86 13.53 -9.71
C ARG A 170 -33.68 12.37 -9.12
N GLU A 171 -34.24 12.53 -7.92
CA GLU A 171 -35.10 11.53 -7.28
C GLU A 171 -36.46 11.40 -7.96
N GLN A 172 -37.04 12.53 -8.43
CA GLN A 172 -38.31 12.53 -9.15
C GLN A 172 -38.29 11.62 -10.39
N GLY A 173 -37.10 11.36 -10.94
CA GLY A 173 -36.90 10.40 -12.02
C GLY A 173 -37.70 10.73 -13.28
N MET A 174 -37.96 9.72 -14.11
CA MET A 174 -38.81 9.86 -15.31
C MET A 174 -40.30 9.63 -15.02
N LEU A 175 -40.62 9.05 -13.85
CA LEU A 175 -41.98 8.67 -13.44
C LEU A 175 -42.25 9.18 -12.01
N PRO A 176 -42.57 10.48 -11.84
CA PRO A 176 -42.72 11.07 -10.52
C PRO A 176 -43.98 10.55 -9.81
N VAL A 177 -43.83 10.22 -8.53
CA VAL A 177 -44.94 9.83 -7.65
C VAL A 177 -45.21 10.95 -6.63
N SER A 178 -46.40 11.53 -6.68
CA SER A 178 -46.82 12.59 -5.76
C SER A 178 -47.14 12.03 -4.36
N GLY A 179 -46.66 12.68 -3.31
CA GLY A 179 -47.05 12.40 -1.91
C GLY A 179 -46.22 11.36 -1.15
N ALA A 180 -45.36 10.58 -1.83
CA ALA A 180 -44.42 9.67 -1.16
C ALA A 180 -43.11 10.40 -0.83
N ARG A 181 -42.84 10.68 0.46
CA ARG A 181 -41.56 11.23 0.91
C ARG A 181 -40.71 10.13 1.53
N GLY A 182 -39.52 9.89 0.97
CA GLY A 182 -38.55 8.96 1.53
C GLY A 182 -37.98 9.45 2.88
N SER A 183 -37.58 8.53 3.75
CA SER A 183 -37.00 8.88 5.06
C SER A 183 -35.60 9.52 4.98
N ILE A 184 -34.92 9.36 3.84
CA ILE A 184 -33.59 9.91 3.55
C ILE A 184 -33.68 11.07 2.54
N MET A 185 -34.55 10.96 1.55
CA MET A 185 -34.70 11.95 0.46
C MET A 185 -35.58 13.14 0.90
N ASN A 186 -35.02 13.97 1.78
CA ASN A 186 -35.55 15.29 2.13
C ASN A 186 -34.39 16.29 2.27
N GLU A 187 -34.66 17.57 1.99
CA GLU A 187 -33.62 18.60 1.88
C GLU A 187 -32.76 18.74 3.15
N ALA A 188 -33.40 18.77 4.33
CA ALA A 188 -32.68 18.93 5.60
C ALA A 188 -31.72 17.76 5.90
N VAL A 189 -32.11 16.53 5.58
CA VAL A 189 -31.25 15.35 5.76
C VAL A 189 -30.13 15.33 4.71
N LEU A 190 -30.42 15.70 3.45
CA LEU A 190 -29.42 15.76 2.39
C LEU A 190 -28.36 16.83 2.64
N GLU A 191 -28.77 17.99 3.17
CA GLU A 191 -27.86 19.06 3.58
C GLU A 191 -26.93 18.58 4.71
N LYS A 192 -27.50 18.00 5.77
CA LYS A 192 -26.71 17.40 6.86
C LYS A 192 -25.75 16.32 6.38
N MET A 193 -26.18 15.44 5.46
CA MET A 193 -25.32 14.42 4.86
C MET A 193 -24.13 15.03 4.10
N SER A 194 -24.37 16.10 3.32
CA SER A 194 -23.31 16.77 2.58
C SER A 194 -22.29 17.40 3.50
N ILE A 195 -22.75 18.06 4.57
CA ILE A 195 -21.89 18.66 5.60
C ILE A 195 -21.05 17.58 6.28
N VAL A 196 -21.69 16.54 6.82
CA VAL A 196 -20.99 15.44 7.52
C VAL A 196 -19.96 14.76 6.62
N ALA A 197 -20.28 14.52 5.34
CA ALA A 197 -19.33 13.90 4.43
C ALA A 197 -18.09 14.77 4.18
N LYS A 198 -18.26 16.08 4.01
CA LYS A 198 -17.15 17.03 3.82
C LYS A 198 -16.32 17.19 5.09
N ASP A 199 -16.96 17.27 6.25
CA ASP A 199 -16.26 17.37 7.53
C ASP A 199 -15.49 16.08 7.82
N THR A 200 -16.07 14.92 7.52
CA THR A 200 -15.38 13.62 7.61
C THR A 200 -14.18 13.56 6.67
N ALA A 201 -14.28 14.07 5.44
CA ALA A 201 -13.15 14.13 4.51
C ALA A 201 -11.98 14.96 5.05
N LYS A 202 -12.28 16.09 5.72
CA LYS A 202 -11.25 16.94 6.35
C LYS A 202 -10.64 16.30 7.58
N ASP A 203 -11.47 15.73 8.45
CA ASP A 203 -11.06 15.11 9.70
C ASP A 203 -10.22 13.84 9.48
N MET A 204 -10.51 13.11 8.40
CA MET A 204 -9.87 11.85 8.09
C MET A 204 -8.81 11.95 6.99
N ARG A 205 -8.30 13.15 6.68
CA ARG A 205 -7.28 13.36 5.65
C ARG A 205 -5.98 12.58 5.90
N ASP A 206 -5.65 12.33 7.17
CA ASP A 206 -4.46 11.57 7.57
C ASP A 206 -4.68 10.04 7.44
N PHE A 207 -5.94 9.63 7.29
CA PHE A 207 -6.32 8.23 7.06
C PHE A 207 -6.59 7.99 5.57
N PHE A 208 -7.43 8.80 4.92
CA PHE A 208 -7.88 8.58 3.55
C PHE A 208 -7.44 9.70 2.61
N ARG A 209 -7.01 9.31 1.41
CA ARG A 209 -6.81 10.22 0.27
C ARG A 209 -8.16 10.50 -0.40
N VAL A 210 -8.85 11.56 0.05
CA VAL A 210 -10.21 11.91 -0.43
C VAL A 210 -10.15 12.98 -1.51
N PHE A 211 -10.81 12.71 -2.63
CA PHE A 211 -10.97 13.64 -3.75
C PHE A 211 -12.43 14.06 -3.87
N GLU A 212 -12.72 15.32 -3.55
CA GLU A 212 -14.08 15.86 -3.60
C GLU A 212 -14.50 16.22 -5.03
N VAL A 213 -15.64 15.68 -5.48
CA VAL A 213 -16.25 15.97 -6.78
C VAL A 213 -17.71 16.39 -6.57
N SER A 214 -17.97 17.69 -6.68
CA SER A 214 -19.34 18.21 -6.72
C SER A 214 -19.92 18.04 -8.12
N THR A 215 -21.13 17.49 -8.21
CA THR A 215 -21.90 17.29 -9.46
C THR A 215 -22.99 18.36 -9.66
N SER A 216 -22.85 19.46 -8.93
CA SER A 216 -23.78 20.60 -8.90
C SER A 216 -23.11 21.92 -9.29
N THR A 217 -21.84 21.89 -9.71
CA THR A 217 -21.13 23.10 -10.16
C THR A 217 -21.50 23.44 -11.60
N LYS A 218 -21.18 24.65 -12.06
CA LYS A 218 -21.50 25.07 -13.44
C LYS A 218 -20.88 24.13 -14.49
N GLU A 219 -19.71 23.58 -14.20
CA GLU A 219 -18.95 22.71 -15.10
C GLU A 219 -19.45 21.25 -15.11
N THR A 220 -20.16 20.81 -14.06
CA THR A 220 -20.53 19.39 -13.84
C THR A 220 -22.04 19.16 -13.79
N LYS A 221 -22.84 20.21 -13.56
CA LYS A 221 -24.29 20.13 -13.47
C LYS A 221 -24.88 19.76 -14.84
N ASN A 222 -25.60 18.66 -14.88
CA ASN A 222 -26.16 18.07 -16.11
C ASN A 222 -25.10 17.75 -17.18
N ALA A 223 -23.85 17.58 -16.77
CA ALA A 223 -22.69 17.32 -17.61
C ALA A 223 -22.05 15.97 -17.20
N PRO A 224 -22.74 14.84 -17.48
CA PRO A 224 -22.32 13.52 -17.01
C PRO A 224 -21.00 13.06 -17.65
N LYS A 225 -20.72 13.50 -18.89
CA LYS A 225 -19.49 13.17 -19.59
C LYS A 225 -18.30 13.87 -18.94
N GLU A 226 -18.41 15.17 -18.71
CA GLU A 226 -17.39 16.02 -18.10
C GLU A 226 -17.10 15.58 -16.66
N THR A 227 -18.15 15.21 -15.92
CA THR A 227 -18.00 14.61 -14.58
C THR A 227 -17.24 13.28 -14.64
N ALA A 228 -17.55 12.41 -15.61
CA ALA A 228 -16.86 11.13 -15.77
C ALA A 228 -15.40 11.31 -16.20
N GLU A 229 -15.11 12.24 -17.12
CA GLU A 229 -13.74 12.57 -17.54
C GLU A 229 -12.90 13.10 -16.37
N LYS A 230 -13.46 14.00 -15.55
CA LYS A 230 -12.80 14.52 -14.35
C LYS A 230 -12.51 13.42 -13.33
N VAL A 231 -13.47 12.54 -13.04
CA VAL A 231 -13.27 11.43 -12.09
C VAL A 231 -12.27 10.41 -12.64
N LEU A 232 -12.33 10.11 -13.94
CA LEU A 232 -11.39 9.21 -14.61
C LEU A 232 -9.96 9.76 -14.56
N ASP A 233 -9.77 11.06 -14.79
CA ASP A 233 -8.47 11.73 -14.69
C ASP A 233 -7.83 11.54 -13.31
N LEU A 234 -8.61 11.79 -12.24
CA LEU A 234 -8.18 11.55 -10.86
C LEU A 234 -7.80 10.08 -10.60
N ILE A 235 -8.62 9.14 -11.10
CA ILE A 235 -8.35 7.71 -10.96
C ILE A 235 -7.09 7.31 -11.72
N LEU A 236 -6.87 7.83 -12.94
CA LEU A 236 -5.67 7.54 -13.72
C LEU A 236 -4.42 8.08 -13.04
N SER A 237 -4.47 9.28 -12.46
CA SER A 237 -3.36 9.82 -11.66
C SER A 237 -3.05 8.93 -10.45
N LEU A 238 -4.07 8.48 -9.71
CA LEU A 238 -3.88 7.49 -8.63
C LEU A 238 -3.26 6.20 -9.14
N ILE A 239 -3.67 5.71 -10.32
CA ILE A 239 -3.10 4.50 -10.90
C ILE A 239 -1.62 4.70 -11.25
N GLU A 240 -1.30 5.77 -11.97
CA GLU A 240 0.06 6.12 -12.40
C GLU A 240 1.00 6.25 -11.19
N GLU A 241 0.56 6.91 -10.11
CA GLU A 241 1.29 7.00 -8.85
C GLU A 241 1.57 5.62 -8.23
N GLN A 242 0.58 4.72 -8.19
CA GLN A 242 0.77 3.37 -7.63
C GLN A 242 1.68 2.48 -8.49
N LEU A 243 1.69 2.69 -9.80
CA LEU A 243 2.57 1.98 -10.73
C LEU A 243 4.01 2.50 -10.69
N GLN A 244 4.23 3.70 -10.16
CA GLN A 244 5.53 4.30 -9.98
C GLN A 244 6.10 3.93 -8.61
N GLU A 245 7.28 3.31 -8.60
CA GLU A 245 8.01 2.99 -7.37
C GLU A 245 9.10 4.03 -7.17
N ASN A 246 8.80 5.10 -6.44
CA ASN A 246 9.80 6.11 -6.08
C ASN A 246 10.55 5.66 -4.82
N ILE A 247 11.86 5.52 -4.92
CA ILE A 247 12.71 5.01 -3.83
C ILE A 247 13.70 6.07 -3.33
N LEU A 248 14.00 5.98 -2.04
CA LEU A 248 14.91 6.90 -1.35
C LEU A 248 16.36 6.67 -1.78
N TYR A 249 17.07 7.73 -2.11
CA TYR A 249 18.49 7.71 -2.38
C TYR A 249 19.22 8.95 -1.86
N LEU A 250 20.54 8.83 -1.76
CA LEU A 250 21.48 9.93 -1.58
C LEU A 250 22.55 9.91 -2.67
N PRO A 251 23.24 11.04 -2.92
CA PRO A 251 24.45 11.05 -3.72
C PRO A 251 25.50 10.10 -3.12
N LYS A 252 26.18 9.35 -3.98
CA LYS A 252 27.19 8.36 -3.58
C LYS A 252 28.30 8.94 -2.73
N GLU A 253 28.80 10.12 -3.08
CA GLU A 253 29.87 10.80 -2.33
C GLU A 253 29.44 11.15 -0.90
N THR A 254 28.16 11.50 -0.70
CA THR A 254 27.60 11.76 0.63
C THR A 254 27.66 10.50 1.48
N VAL A 255 27.19 9.36 0.95
CA VAL A 255 27.23 8.07 1.68
C VAL A 255 28.67 7.65 1.97
N LYS A 256 29.56 7.71 0.97
CA LYS A 256 30.99 7.34 1.12
C LYS A 256 31.70 8.08 2.25
N SER A 257 31.36 9.35 2.45
CA SER A 257 32.00 10.18 3.49
C SER A 257 31.79 9.66 4.92
N PHE A 258 30.72 8.90 5.16
CA PHE A 258 30.48 8.27 6.46
C PHE A 258 31.40 7.08 6.72
N PHE A 259 31.81 6.36 5.67
CA PHE A 259 32.54 5.10 5.81
C PHE A 259 34.07 5.29 5.87
N ASN A 260 34.61 6.37 5.32
CA ASN A 260 36.06 6.64 5.33
C ASN A 260 36.93 5.45 4.88
N GLY A 261 36.45 4.67 3.90
CA GLY A 261 37.12 3.47 3.38
C GLY A 261 36.84 2.18 4.15
N ALA A 262 36.10 2.23 5.26
CA ALA A 262 35.57 1.04 5.93
C ALA A 262 34.37 0.46 5.16
N THR A 263 34.02 -0.79 5.42
CA THR A 263 32.83 -1.45 4.87
C THR A 263 31.64 -1.40 5.82
N THR A 264 31.88 -1.05 7.09
CA THR A 264 30.87 -0.95 8.14
C THR A 264 31.07 0.30 8.98
N ILE A 265 29.96 0.81 9.54
CA ILE A 265 29.96 1.85 10.55
C ILE A 265 29.11 1.42 11.74
N ASP A 266 29.46 1.93 12.92
CA ASP A 266 28.76 1.63 14.15
C ASP A 266 27.42 2.37 14.25
N ARG A 267 26.67 2.03 15.31
CA ARG A 267 25.36 2.64 15.60
C ARG A 267 25.37 4.17 15.61
N GLN A 268 26.36 4.81 16.22
CA GLN A 268 26.38 6.27 16.38
C GLN A 268 26.58 6.96 15.02
N ALA A 269 27.51 6.46 14.22
CA ALA A 269 27.72 6.96 12.86
C ALA A 269 26.51 6.67 11.97
N THR A 270 25.86 5.51 12.14
CA THR A 270 24.63 5.16 11.43
C THR A 270 23.48 6.11 11.75
N GLU A 271 23.30 6.51 13.02
CA GLU A 271 22.28 7.51 13.39
C GLU A 271 22.48 8.83 12.62
N GLY A 272 23.73 9.26 12.44
CA GLY A 272 24.06 10.42 11.60
C GLY A 272 23.71 10.21 10.11
N LEU A 273 23.96 9.03 9.56
CA LEU A 273 23.60 8.73 8.16
C LEU A 273 22.09 8.68 7.96
N ILE A 274 21.34 8.13 8.92
CA ILE A 274 19.87 8.11 8.92
C ILE A 274 19.34 9.54 8.90
N GLU A 275 19.91 10.44 9.72
CA GLU A 275 19.50 11.84 9.73
C GLU A 275 19.74 12.51 8.38
N VAL A 276 20.85 12.22 7.69
CA VAL A 276 21.10 12.75 6.34
C VAL A 276 20.11 12.20 5.30
N PHE A 277 19.75 10.91 5.38
CA PHE A 277 18.69 10.35 4.55
C PHE A 277 17.34 11.05 4.81
N HIS A 278 17.05 11.38 6.06
CA HIS A 278 15.83 12.07 6.43
C HIS A 278 15.82 13.54 5.98
N SER A 279 16.93 14.28 6.17
CA SER A 279 17.00 15.72 5.89
C SER A 279 17.23 16.05 4.41
N SER A 280 17.96 15.19 3.70
CA SER A 280 18.54 15.50 2.39
C SER A 280 18.32 14.38 1.36
N GLY A 281 17.66 13.29 1.74
CA GLY A 281 17.34 12.21 0.83
C GLY A 281 16.29 12.62 -0.20
N GLU A 282 16.44 12.09 -1.41
CA GLU A 282 15.53 12.34 -2.53
C GLU A 282 14.81 11.06 -2.95
N TYR A 283 13.64 11.22 -3.57
CA TYR A 283 12.85 10.12 -4.11
C TYR A 283 12.72 10.25 -5.63
N ALA A 284 13.03 9.18 -6.36
CA ALA A 284 12.86 9.11 -7.81
C ALA A 284 12.51 7.68 -8.26
N PRO A 285 12.01 7.48 -9.51
CA PRO A 285 11.64 6.17 -10.00
C PRO A 285 12.77 5.15 -9.86
N ARG A 286 12.46 3.99 -9.29
CA ARG A 286 13.41 2.90 -9.04
C ARG A 286 14.24 2.55 -10.26
N LYS A 287 13.63 2.47 -11.45
CA LYS A 287 14.36 2.19 -12.70
C LYS A 287 15.43 3.23 -13.02
N GLU A 288 15.17 4.50 -12.72
CA GLU A 288 16.12 5.60 -12.94
C GLU A 288 17.23 5.58 -11.90
N VAL A 289 16.87 5.37 -10.62
CA VAL A 289 17.84 5.29 -9.51
C VAL A 289 18.74 4.06 -9.65
N GLU A 290 18.21 2.91 -10.05
CA GLU A 290 18.99 1.70 -10.30
C GLU A 290 19.89 1.84 -11.55
N ALA A 291 19.57 2.71 -12.50
CA ALA A 291 20.42 2.96 -13.68
C ALA A 291 21.60 3.91 -13.39
N ASP A 292 21.51 4.73 -12.35
CA ASP A 292 22.49 5.75 -11.99
C ASP A 292 23.46 5.28 -10.90
N THR A 293 24.74 5.12 -11.24
CA THR A 293 25.79 4.69 -10.30
C THR A 293 26.26 5.78 -9.34
N GLY A 294 25.83 7.03 -9.56
CA GLY A 294 26.05 8.16 -8.65
C GLY A 294 25.04 8.24 -7.51
N LYS A 295 24.02 7.37 -7.51
CA LYS A 295 22.97 7.31 -6.48
C LYS A 295 23.12 6.05 -5.64
N VAL A 296 23.01 6.21 -4.32
CA VAL A 296 23.03 5.10 -3.35
C VAL A 296 21.70 5.07 -2.62
N GLN A 297 21.05 3.91 -2.69
CA GLN A 297 19.71 3.64 -2.17
C GLN A 297 19.81 3.12 -0.73
N ALA A 298 18.95 3.62 0.15
CA ALA A 298 18.82 3.07 1.50
C ALA A 298 18.10 1.71 1.46
N LEU A 299 18.73 0.68 2.03
CA LEU A 299 18.08 -0.60 2.33
C LEU A 299 18.08 -0.85 3.84
N PRO A 300 17.00 -0.49 4.54
CA PRO A 300 16.75 -0.96 5.89
C PRO A 300 16.54 -2.48 5.86
N ILE A 301 17.36 -3.19 6.62
CA ILE A 301 17.29 -4.65 6.74
C ILE A 301 17.22 -5.05 8.20
N VAL A 302 16.56 -6.17 8.46
CA VAL A 302 16.35 -6.69 9.81
C VAL A 302 16.86 -8.11 9.92
N VAL A 303 17.71 -8.33 10.93
CA VAL A 303 18.01 -9.67 11.45
C VAL A 303 16.88 -10.06 12.40
N VAL A 304 16.16 -11.13 12.05
CA VAL A 304 15.05 -11.65 12.88
C VAL A 304 15.59 -12.71 13.83
N ARG A 305 15.41 -12.49 15.13
CA ARG A 305 15.83 -13.39 16.20
C ARG A 305 14.63 -13.88 17.00
N ASN A 306 14.56 -15.17 17.33
CA ASN A 306 13.53 -15.67 18.25
C ASN A 306 13.86 -15.31 19.71
N ALA A 307 13.00 -15.68 20.67
CA ALA A 307 13.25 -15.42 22.07
C ALA A 307 14.45 -16.22 22.61
N SER A 308 14.66 -17.44 22.11
CA SER A 308 15.80 -18.32 22.43
C SER A 308 17.16 -17.84 21.89
N GLY A 309 17.18 -16.87 20.97
CA GLY A 309 18.41 -16.29 20.43
C GLY A 309 18.93 -16.93 19.13
N GLN A 310 18.11 -17.74 18.46
CA GLN A 310 18.40 -18.22 17.11
C GLN A 310 18.02 -17.17 16.08
N ILE A 311 18.72 -17.19 14.94
CA ILE A 311 18.51 -16.25 13.83
C ILE A 311 17.73 -16.94 12.72
N LEU A 312 16.78 -16.22 12.13
CA LEU A 312 16.06 -16.65 10.96
C LEU A 312 17.01 -16.68 9.75
N ARG A 313 17.40 -17.89 9.36
CA ARG A 313 18.14 -18.15 8.13
C ARG A 313 17.16 -18.35 6.99
N LEU A 314 17.32 -17.55 5.95
CA LEU A 314 16.47 -17.54 4.76
C LEU A 314 17.25 -18.10 3.58
N ARG A 315 16.58 -18.86 2.72
CA ARG A 315 17.13 -19.29 1.43
C ARG A 315 16.25 -18.75 0.32
N ARG A 316 16.82 -17.90 -0.55
CA ARG A 316 16.10 -17.29 -1.69
C ARG A 316 16.09 -18.24 -2.88
N ARG A 317 14.91 -18.51 -3.44
CA ARG A 317 14.75 -19.18 -4.75
C ARG A 317 14.23 -18.17 -5.75
N GLU A 318 15.15 -17.54 -6.48
CA GLU A 318 14.84 -16.56 -7.52
C GLU A 318 14.27 -17.22 -8.79
N LYS A 319 13.37 -16.53 -9.49
CA LYS A 319 12.77 -16.99 -10.77
C LYS A 319 13.82 -17.30 -11.85
N THR A 320 14.87 -16.49 -11.94
CA THR A 320 15.97 -16.67 -12.87
C THR A 320 17.19 -17.19 -12.10
N LYS A 321 17.77 -18.29 -12.59
CA LYS A 321 18.96 -18.91 -11.98
C LYS A 321 20.19 -17.99 -12.02
N ASP A 322 20.19 -17.01 -12.92
CA ASP A 322 21.28 -16.03 -13.08
C ASP A 322 21.24 -14.90 -12.04
N ASN A 323 20.20 -14.83 -11.20
CA ASN A 323 20.16 -13.85 -10.11
C ASN A 323 21.29 -14.15 -9.10
N PRO A 324 22.15 -13.19 -8.75
CA PRO A 324 23.24 -13.39 -7.79
C PRO A 324 22.82 -13.90 -6.41
N LEU A 325 21.53 -13.82 -6.06
CA LEU A 325 20.97 -14.28 -4.78
C LEU A 325 20.31 -15.66 -4.88
N HIS A 326 20.18 -16.25 -6.08
CA HIS A 326 19.57 -17.56 -6.26
C HIS A 326 20.34 -18.64 -5.45
N GLU A 327 19.62 -19.36 -4.60
CA GLU A 327 20.12 -20.38 -3.66
C GLU A 327 21.09 -19.89 -2.57
N LYS A 328 21.44 -18.60 -2.53
CA LYS A 328 22.25 -18.06 -1.44
C LYS A 328 21.49 -18.06 -0.13
N VAL A 329 22.26 -18.23 0.93
CA VAL A 329 21.78 -18.12 2.29
C VAL A 329 21.88 -16.66 2.73
N VAL A 330 20.77 -16.11 3.25
CA VAL A 330 20.68 -14.76 3.79
C VAL A 330 20.17 -14.81 5.24
N VAL A 331 20.59 -13.86 6.07
CA VAL A 331 20.21 -13.77 7.50
C VAL A 331 19.38 -12.54 7.83
N TRP A 332 18.88 -11.87 6.80
CA TRP A 332 18.16 -10.61 6.90
C TRP A 332 16.96 -10.58 5.94
N ALA A 333 15.94 -9.81 6.32
CA ALA A 333 14.78 -9.45 5.49
C ALA A 333 14.68 -7.92 5.38
N GLY A 334 14.15 -7.41 4.28
CA GLY A 334 14.10 -5.97 4.04
C GLY A 334 14.26 -5.59 2.56
N GLY A 335 14.09 -4.29 2.30
CA GLY A 335 13.97 -3.80 0.93
C GLY A 335 14.14 -2.29 0.82
N HIS A 336 13.72 -1.75 -0.32
CA HIS A 336 13.86 -0.34 -0.64
C HIS A 336 12.87 0.52 0.15
N VAL A 337 13.36 1.65 0.67
CA VAL A 337 12.50 2.70 1.23
C VAL A 337 11.75 3.39 0.11
N ARG A 338 10.42 3.36 0.18
CA ARG A 338 9.52 3.95 -0.81
C ARG A 338 9.04 5.32 -0.34
N GLN A 339 8.65 6.19 -1.26
CA GLN A 339 8.12 7.51 -0.93
C GLN A 339 6.89 7.44 0.00
N GLU A 340 6.07 6.40 -0.15
CA GLU A 340 4.92 6.11 0.73
C GLU A 340 5.31 5.78 2.18
N ASP A 341 6.56 5.39 2.45
CA ASP A 341 7.03 5.14 3.82
C ASP A 341 7.28 6.45 4.60
N ASN A 342 7.35 7.60 3.90
CA ASN A 342 7.68 8.89 4.48
C ASN A 342 6.51 9.59 5.22
N GLU A 343 5.34 8.95 5.34
CA GLU A 343 4.11 9.62 5.80
C GLU A 343 4.12 10.09 7.27
N ASN A 344 5.13 9.78 8.10
CA ASN A 344 5.15 10.16 9.53
C ASN A 344 6.57 10.38 10.12
N GLY A 345 7.55 10.80 9.33
CA GLY A 345 8.86 11.26 9.84
C GLY A 345 9.89 10.18 10.21
N SER A 346 9.65 8.90 9.90
CA SER A 346 10.67 7.85 10.00
C SER A 346 10.55 6.83 8.86
N PRO A 347 10.95 7.21 7.62
CA PRO A 347 10.73 6.39 6.43
C PRO A 347 11.42 5.02 6.49
N LEU A 348 12.58 4.93 7.14
CA LEU A 348 13.33 3.68 7.25
C LEU A 348 12.64 2.67 8.17
N LEU A 349 12.15 3.10 9.33
CA LEU A 349 11.43 2.21 10.26
C LEU A 349 10.09 1.76 9.68
N LYS A 350 9.39 2.64 8.96
CA LYS A 350 8.15 2.29 8.26
C LYS A 350 8.40 1.25 7.16
N CYS A 351 9.45 1.46 6.36
CA CYS A 351 9.91 0.48 5.38
C CYS A 351 10.14 -0.89 6.03
N ILE A 352 10.84 -0.96 7.17
CA ILE A 352 11.07 -2.23 7.89
C ILE A 352 9.76 -2.93 8.25
N THR A 353 8.84 -2.21 8.88
CA THR A 353 7.57 -2.83 9.30
C THR A 353 6.78 -3.35 8.11
N ARG A 354 6.79 -2.62 6.99
CA ARG A 354 6.12 -3.01 5.74
C ARG A 354 6.79 -4.23 5.10
N GLU A 355 8.11 -4.24 4.96
CA GLU A 355 8.86 -5.35 4.35
C GLU A 355 8.72 -6.64 5.16
N LEU A 356 8.78 -6.57 6.51
CA LEU A 356 8.55 -7.73 7.37
C LEU A 356 7.12 -8.29 7.27
N GLU A 357 6.13 -7.42 7.08
CA GLU A 357 4.75 -7.86 6.84
C GLU A 357 4.57 -8.46 5.43
N GLU A 358 5.14 -7.83 4.40
CA GLU A 358 5.06 -8.27 3.00
C GLU A 358 5.80 -9.61 2.79
N GLU A 359 7.00 -9.77 3.33
CA GLU A 359 7.87 -10.94 3.11
C GLU A 359 7.63 -12.06 4.14
N LEU A 360 7.52 -11.72 5.42
CA LEU A 360 7.51 -12.70 6.52
C LEU A 360 6.16 -12.78 7.26
N ARG A 361 5.19 -11.93 6.91
CA ARG A 361 3.89 -11.80 7.61
C ARG A 361 4.04 -11.47 9.10
N LEU A 362 5.14 -10.82 9.46
CA LEU A 362 5.39 -10.36 10.82
C LEU A 362 4.89 -8.93 10.98
N ARG A 363 3.94 -8.75 11.89
CA ARG A 363 3.44 -7.43 12.28
C ARG A 363 4.13 -6.99 13.55
N ILE A 364 5.09 -6.09 13.40
CA ILE A 364 5.87 -5.53 14.52
C ILE A 364 5.66 -4.02 14.59
N THR A 365 5.95 -3.44 15.77
CA THR A 365 5.94 -1.99 15.93
C THR A 365 7.34 -1.42 15.64
N PRO A 366 7.45 -0.19 15.09
CA PRO A 366 8.74 0.45 14.82
C PRO A 366 9.70 0.50 16.02
N GLU A 367 9.17 0.60 17.23
CA GLU A 367 9.95 0.69 18.48
C GLU A 367 10.52 -0.66 18.92
N ALA A 368 10.07 -1.76 18.31
CA ALA A 368 10.51 -3.11 18.64
C ALA A 368 11.84 -3.48 17.97
N VAL A 369 12.34 -2.67 17.03
CA VAL A 369 13.64 -2.90 16.38
C VAL A 369 14.75 -2.08 17.03
N SER A 370 15.94 -2.67 17.09
CA SER A 370 17.15 -1.99 17.56
C SER A 370 18.14 -1.81 16.42
N LEU A 371 18.67 -0.59 16.28
CA LEU A 371 19.72 -0.29 15.31
C LEU A 371 21.05 -0.93 15.72
N LEU A 372 21.68 -1.66 14.80
CA LEU A 372 22.99 -2.28 14.98
C LEU A 372 24.12 -1.44 14.36
N GLY A 373 23.95 -1.01 13.11
CA GLY A 373 24.96 -0.31 12.34
C GLY A 373 24.61 -0.26 10.86
N THR A 374 25.60 -0.03 9.99
CA THR A 374 25.40 0.00 8.54
C THR A 374 26.51 -0.76 7.81
N VAL A 375 26.16 -1.43 6.71
CA VAL A 375 27.10 -2.05 5.77
C VAL A 375 27.03 -1.36 4.41
N TYR A 376 28.20 -1.07 3.82
CA TYR A 376 28.33 -0.56 2.47
C TYR A 376 29.53 -1.20 1.78
N LEU A 377 29.33 -1.74 0.58
CA LEU A 377 30.35 -2.44 -0.18
C LEU A 377 30.59 -1.73 -1.51
N GLU A 378 31.83 -1.31 -1.74
CA GLU A 378 32.25 -0.64 -2.98
C GLU A 378 32.59 -1.60 -4.13
N GLU A 379 32.50 -2.91 -3.91
CA GLU A 379 32.79 -3.94 -4.91
C GLU A 379 31.58 -4.83 -5.17
N GLY A 380 31.33 -5.15 -6.45
CA GLY A 380 30.17 -5.92 -6.92
C GLY A 380 29.12 -5.08 -7.66
N THR A 381 28.44 -5.65 -8.67
CA THR A 381 27.53 -4.90 -9.57
C THR A 381 26.24 -4.43 -8.90
N SER A 382 25.75 -5.13 -7.87
CA SER A 382 24.51 -4.78 -7.15
C SER A 382 24.75 -4.08 -5.81
N SER A 383 25.82 -4.40 -5.08
CA SER A 383 26.20 -3.81 -3.78
C SER A 383 26.58 -2.32 -3.89
N LEU A 384 27.17 -1.92 -5.02
CA LEU A 384 27.62 -0.55 -5.30
C LEU A 384 26.52 0.53 -5.22
N LYS A 385 25.26 0.13 -5.33
CA LYS A 385 24.11 1.04 -5.43
C LYS A 385 23.28 1.11 -4.16
N HIS A 386 23.66 0.36 -3.13
CA HIS A 386 22.84 0.16 -1.95
C HIS A 386 23.68 0.28 -0.68
N VAL A 387 23.09 0.87 0.35
CA VAL A 387 23.65 0.92 1.70
C VAL A 387 22.69 0.22 2.66
N ALA A 388 23.15 -0.82 3.34
CA ALA A 388 22.34 -1.64 4.22
C ALA A 388 22.34 -1.05 5.64
N ILE A 389 21.19 -0.54 6.08
CA ILE A 389 21.02 -0.01 7.43
C ILE A 389 20.45 -1.14 8.28
N VAL A 390 21.27 -1.65 9.19
CA VAL A 390 21.07 -2.95 9.84
C VAL A 390 20.38 -2.77 11.18
N TYR A 391 19.23 -3.42 11.31
CA TYR A 391 18.47 -3.51 12.54
C TYR A 391 18.38 -4.97 13.00
N GLU A 392 18.06 -5.15 14.27
CA GLU A 392 17.65 -6.44 14.84
C GLU A 392 16.22 -6.32 15.36
N TRP A 393 15.42 -7.34 15.13
CA TRP A 393 14.16 -7.56 15.84
C TRP A 393 14.28 -8.86 16.63
N ARG A 394 13.97 -8.80 17.92
CA ARG A 394 13.88 -9.99 18.78
C ARG A 394 12.42 -10.28 19.10
N ALA A 395 11.96 -11.47 18.74
CA ALA A 395 10.61 -11.91 19.02
C ALA A 395 10.38 -12.02 20.55
N PRO A 396 9.18 -11.63 21.03
CA PRO A 396 8.83 -11.73 22.44
C PRO A 396 8.66 -13.19 22.90
N SER A 397 8.39 -14.11 21.98
CA SER A 397 8.28 -15.55 22.24
C SER A 397 8.81 -16.37 21.06
N ASP A 398 9.16 -17.64 21.32
CA ASP A 398 9.54 -18.60 20.27
C ASP A 398 8.32 -19.11 19.47
N GLU A 399 7.09 -18.71 19.80
CA GLU A 399 5.90 -19.05 19.00
C GLU A 399 6.00 -18.49 17.58
N VAL A 400 6.81 -17.44 17.38
CA VAL A 400 7.15 -16.91 16.06
C VAL A 400 7.72 -18.00 15.14
N GLU A 401 8.41 -19.01 15.70
CA GLU A 401 8.93 -20.12 14.92
C GLU A 401 7.82 -20.95 14.29
N VAL A 402 6.67 -21.09 14.95
CA VAL A 402 5.54 -21.84 14.39
C VAL A 402 5.02 -21.16 13.12
N ALA A 403 5.04 -19.82 13.11
CA ALA A 403 4.61 -19.04 11.96
C ALA A 403 5.64 -19.00 10.83
N LEU A 404 6.94 -19.08 11.16
CA LEU A 404 8.03 -18.85 10.20
C LEU A 404 8.79 -20.11 9.78
N SER A 405 8.77 -21.16 10.59
CA SER A 405 9.42 -22.44 10.28
C SER A 405 8.52 -23.27 9.38
N ASN A 406 9.08 -23.80 8.30
CA ASN A 406 8.37 -24.59 7.27
C ASN A 406 7.30 -23.82 6.47
N ALA A 407 7.18 -22.50 6.65
CA ALA A 407 6.42 -21.66 5.75
C ALA A 407 7.24 -21.45 4.46
N GLU A 408 6.67 -21.80 3.30
CA GLU A 408 7.11 -21.22 2.03
C GLU A 408 6.55 -19.80 1.97
N PHE A 409 7.42 -18.80 2.07
CA PHE A 409 7.01 -17.42 1.80
C PHE A 409 7.08 -17.20 0.30
N PHE A 410 5.98 -16.72 -0.27
CA PHE A 410 5.90 -16.43 -1.70
C PHE A 410 6.13 -14.95 -1.90
N GLU A 411 7.27 -14.59 -2.48
CA GLU A 411 7.41 -13.25 -3.06
C GLU A 411 6.61 -13.21 -4.37
N ARG A 412 5.92 -12.08 -4.57
CA ARG A 412 4.97 -11.83 -5.66
C ARG A 412 5.53 -12.05 -7.06
N ARG A 413 6.86 -11.95 -7.22
CA ARG A 413 7.56 -12.28 -8.47
C ARG A 413 7.85 -13.77 -8.63
N GLY A 414 7.21 -14.67 -7.88
CA GLY A 414 7.34 -16.13 -8.01
C GLY A 414 8.67 -16.67 -7.47
N ASN A 415 9.27 -15.94 -6.53
CA ASN A 415 10.39 -16.43 -5.74
C ASN A 415 9.82 -17.10 -4.49
N SER A 416 10.44 -18.18 -4.02
CA SER A 416 10.13 -18.72 -2.70
C SER A 416 11.27 -18.52 -1.72
N LEU A 417 10.90 -18.07 -0.54
CA LEU A 417 11.78 -17.98 0.62
C LEU A 417 11.44 -19.18 1.51
N SER A 418 12.44 -19.94 1.93
CA SER A 418 12.28 -20.86 3.06
C SER A 418 13.10 -20.36 4.24
N GLY A 419 12.43 -20.29 5.40
CA GLY A 419 13.01 -19.83 6.65
C GLY A 419 13.23 -20.98 7.62
N LYS A 420 14.35 -20.95 8.35
CA LYS A 420 14.56 -21.78 9.53
C LYS A 420 15.34 -20.98 10.57
N PHE A 421 14.93 -21.07 11.83
CA PHE A 421 15.73 -20.56 12.93
C PHE A 421 16.94 -21.47 13.19
N VAL A 422 18.12 -20.86 13.28
CA VAL A 422 19.40 -21.56 13.42
C VAL A 422 20.24 -20.87 14.49
N ASP A 423 20.97 -21.65 15.27
CA ASP A 423 21.90 -21.13 16.28
C ASP A 423 23.01 -20.29 15.64
N VAL A 424 23.37 -19.18 16.30
CA VAL A 424 24.44 -18.28 15.85
C VAL A 424 25.75 -19.05 15.61
N ALA A 425 26.07 -20.01 16.48
CA ALA A 425 27.28 -20.82 16.37
C ALA A 425 27.33 -21.65 15.08
N ASP A 426 26.19 -22.17 14.63
CA ASP A 426 26.09 -22.96 13.40
C ASP A 426 26.24 -22.08 12.15
N ILE A 427 25.64 -20.89 12.16
CA ILE A 427 25.82 -19.91 11.07
C ILE A 427 27.29 -19.50 10.96
N VAL A 428 27.96 -19.25 12.10
CA VAL A 428 29.39 -18.93 12.13
C VAL A 428 30.24 -20.09 11.61
N ALA A 429 29.93 -21.32 12.00
CA ALA A 429 30.62 -22.51 11.48
C ALA A 429 30.44 -22.64 9.96
N ASP A 430 29.21 -22.45 9.46
CA ASP A 430 28.90 -22.48 8.04
C ASP A 430 29.72 -21.44 7.24
N ILE A 431 29.81 -20.20 7.75
CA ILE A 431 30.58 -19.10 7.12
C ILE A 431 32.07 -19.47 7.08
N ASN A 432 32.62 -19.98 8.18
CA ASN A 432 34.03 -20.39 8.26
C ASN A 432 34.37 -21.57 7.34
N GLU A 433 33.41 -22.48 7.11
CA GLU A 433 33.52 -23.58 6.14
C GLU A 433 33.41 -23.11 4.68
N GLY A 434 33.15 -21.82 4.43
CA GLY A 434 33.03 -21.25 3.10
C GLY A 434 31.71 -21.60 2.40
N LYS A 435 30.65 -21.91 3.16
CA LYS A 435 29.32 -22.11 2.58
C LYS A 435 28.83 -20.81 1.94
N HIS A 436 27.97 -20.93 0.92
CA HIS A 436 27.52 -19.81 0.08
C HIS A 436 26.54 -18.86 0.80
N TYR A 437 27.07 -18.02 1.68
CA TYR A 437 26.35 -16.87 2.25
C TYR A 437 26.50 -15.64 1.36
N GLU A 438 25.48 -14.79 1.40
CA GLU A 438 25.52 -13.48 0.76
C GLU A 438 26.50 -12.53 1.51
N PRO A 439 27.27 -11.67 0.81
CA PRO A 439 28.32 -10.84 1.42
C PRO A 439 27.89 -9.97 2.61
N TRP A 440 26.74 -9.29 2.56
CA TRP A 440 26.23 -8.54 3.72
C TRP A 440 25.88 -9.46 4.87
N SER A 441 25.32 -10.63 4.61
CA SER A 441 25.04 -11.63 5.64
C SER A 441 26.30 -12.04 6.39
N ILE A 442 27.43 -12.19 5.69
CA ILE A 442 28.73 -12.45 6.33
C ILE A 442 29.13 -11.26 7.22
N LEU A 443 29.14 -10.04 6.68
CA LEU A 443 29.55 -8.83 7.41
C LEU A 443 28.66 -8.54 8.62
N ILE A 444 27.34 -8.74 8.51
CA ILE A 444 26.41 -8.57 9.62
C ILE A 444 26.72 -9.55 10.74
N MET A 445 26.99 -10.81 10.39
CA MET A 445 27.35 -11.83 11.37
C MET A 445 28.70 -11.53 12.02
N THR A 446 29.71 -11.06 11.27
CA THR A 446 31.04 -10.80 11.83
C THR A 446 31.14 -9.50 12.60
N GLU A 447 30.54 -8.41 12.12
CA GLU A 447 30.74 -7.08 12.68
C GLU A 447 29.71 -6.72 13.76
N PHE A 448 28.49 -7.27 13.70
CA PHE A 448 27.40 -6.85 14.58
C PHE A 448 26.84 -7.95 15.49
N ILE A 449 26.76 -9.20 15.02
CA ILE A 449 26.10 -10.28 15.79
C ILE A 449 27.10 -11.12 16.60
N ALA A 450 28.19 -11.57 15.97
CA ALA A 450 29.15 -12.50 16.54
C ALA A 450 30.56 -11.90 16.66
N LYS A 451 30.63 -10.57 16.83
CA LYS A 451 31.88 -9.79 16.92
C LYS A 451 32.88 -10.33 17.95
N ASP A 452 32.37 -10.79 19.09
CA ASP A 452 33.20 -11.34 20.18
C ASP A 452 33.40 -12.86 20.08
N SER A 453 32.96 -13.49 18.99
CA SER A 453 33.12 -14.93 18.79
C SER A 453 34.57 -15.25 18.38
N PRO A 454 35.32 -16.05 19.18
CA PRO A 454 36.74 -16.33 18.93
C PRO A 454 37.01 -17.13 17.65
N ARG A 455 35.97 -17.53 16.90
CA ARG A 455 36.07 -18.36 15.69
C ARG A 455 35.96 -17.59 14.37
N LEU A 456 35.60 -16.31 14.36
CA LEU A 456 35.50 -15.51 13.14
C LEU A 456 36.80 -14.73 12.94
N GLN A 457 37.81 -15.36 12.33
CA GLN A 457 38.93 -14.60 11.80
C GLN A 457 38.55 -14.15 10.38
N PRO A 458 38.61 -12.85 10.06
CA PRO A 458 38.31 -12.36 8.73
C PRO A 458 39.36 -12.94 7.76
N ARG A 459 38.98 -13.98 7.01
CA ARG A 459 39.66 -14.23 5.74
C ARG A 459 39.17 -13.15 4.80
N LEU A 460 40.03 -12.14 4.62
CA LEU A 460 39.92 -11.14 3.56
C LEU A 460 39.46 -11.85 2.27
N LEU A 461 38.35 -11.36 1.72
CA LEU A 461 37.86 -11.70 0.38
C LEU A 461 38.96 -11.49 -0.67
#